data_AF-A0A7X8WL42-F1
#
_entry.id   AF-A0A7X8WL42-F1
#
_cell.length_a   1.000
_cell.length_b   1.000
_cell.length_c   1.000
_cell.angle_alpha   90.00
_cell.angle_beta   90.00
_cell.angle_gamma   90.00
#
_symmetry.space_group_name_H-M   'P 1'
#
loop_
_entity.id
_entity.type
_entity.pdbx_description
1 polymer ?
#
loop_
_entity_poly.entity_id
_entity_poly.type
_entity_poly.pdbx_seq_one_letter_code
_entity_poly.pdbx_strand_id
1 'polypeptide(L)'
;LVPGQQYRITDYVTTTTQASTRGAGHQFDIIVTADDVDKLNENARAVQHDGDTYFANSKLEAWKLKYCLDNDTDRFAWADEANGKGVIYRMIDEFNNDVPYDFKNIQYLIGSTFNYFQYGGNYTFVRDTSLDMEIGGIQHYGYVTGKVPSSWSSNTCWLRDNPATTSSVVYDDSGAEITYGNITSVSVSNETYTIYTFSKTKTTAEDFDVSLDKSNNCFGNTIRPYVSVQYRNQRLNQISFVGTSCYSNTFGDNCHSNTFGYGCYSNTFGNNCYSNTFGYNCKHNTFGDNCYSNTFGNGCSSNTFSNDCYSNTFGYGCSYNTFGGGCVSNTFGGGCQHNTFSGSCQSNTFGDSCFYNKFGANCWNNTFSYNCFYNKFGNYCSYLQITDASTTAKQNISVDSGVRGASKWNMFDLTDPAILNKNYQVTFSKDAVGNYIMKWHNTLLTYTGKYKTSNIDNVWKDITPVETYE
;
A
#
# COMPACT_ATOMS: atom_id res chain seq x y z
N LEU A 1 -46.85 -19.07 -7.32
CA LEU A 1 -46.38 -18.79 -5.95
C LEU A 1 -47.58 -18.53 -5.05
N VAL A 2 -47.43 -18.66 -3.72
CA VAL A 2 -48.48 -18.32 -2.73
C VAL A 2 -48.03 -17.05 -2.01
N PRO A 3 -48.77 -15.92 -2.11
CA PRO A 3 -48.38 -14.68 -1.46
C PRO A 3 -48.12 -14.84 0.04
N GLY A 4 -47.03 -14.28 0.54
CA GLY A 4 -46.56 -14.38 1.92
C GLY A 4 -45.81 -15.68 2.28
N GLN A 5 -45.83 -16.69 1.41
CA GLN A 5 -45.09 -17.94 1.62
C GLN A 5 -43.59 -17.73 1.33
N GLN A 6 -42.75 -18.36 2.15
CA GLN A 6 -41.30 -18.42 1.92
C GLN A 6 -40.93 -19.63 1.07
N TYR A 7 -39.96 -19.40 0.17
CA TYR A 7 -39.38 -20.40 -0.71
C TYR A 7 -37.86 -20.41 -0.53
N ARG A 8 -37.26 -21.59 -0.69
CA ARG A 8 -35.81 -21.79 -0.64
C ARG A 8 -35.31 -22.09 -2.06
N ILE A 9 -34.39 -21.26 -2.54
CA ILE A 9 -33.66 -21.46 -3.78
C ILE A 9 -32.38 -22.20 -3.42
N THR A 10 -32.24 -23.42 -3.92
CA THR A 10 -31.16 -24.35 -3.57
C THR A 10 -30.12 -24.52 -4.68
N ASP A 11 -30.40 -23.99 -5.85
CA ASP A 11 -29.58 -24.10 -7.06
C ASP A 11 -29.01 -22.74 -7.49
N TYR A 12 -28.95 -21.78 -6.56
CA TYR A 12 -28.30 -20.51 -6.81
C TYR A 12 -26.82 -20.73 -7.13
N VAL A 13 -26.39 -20.20 -8.28
CA VAL A 13 -24.99 -20.20 -8.70
C VAL A 13 -24.65 -18.78 -9.13
N THR A 14 -23.62 -18.21 -8.52
CA THR A 14 -23.11 -16.90 -8.92
C THR A 14 -22.39 -17.01 -10.25
N THR A 15 -23.02 -16.48 -11.28
CA THR A 15 -22.44 -16.30 -12.61
C THR A 15 -22.12 -14.82 -12.83
N THR A 16 -21.20 -14.56 -13.78
CA THR A 16 -20.88 -13.20 -14.20
C THR A 16 -20.42 -13.19 -15.65
N THR A 17 -21.00 -12.29 -16.44
CA THR A 17 -20.60 -12.02 -17.85
C THR A 17 -19.70 -10.79 -17.96
N GLN A 18 -19.53 -10.05 -16.86
CA GLN A 18 -18.72 -8.85 -16.83
C GLN A 18 -17.26 -9.20 -17.10
N ALA A 19 -16.61 -8.46 -18.01
CA ALA A 19 -15.21 -8.67 -18.34
C ALA A 19 -14.33 -8.63 -17.08
N SER A 20 -13.29 -9.46 -17.04
CA SER A 20 -12.34 -9.53 -15.92
C SER A 20 -12.99 -9.94 -14.59
N THR A 21 -14.09 -10.71 -14.61
CA THR A 21 -14.71 -11.25 -13.40
C THR A 21 -14.91 -12.77 -13.50
N ARG A 22 -15.06 -13.43 -12.35
CA ARG A 22 -15.45 -14.84 -12.24
C ARG A 22 -16.25 -15.09 -10.97
N GLY A 23 -17.07 -16.13 -10.97
CA GLY A 23 -17.66 -16.67 -9.73
C GLY A 23 -16.66 -17.55 -8.97
N ALA A 24 -16.64 -17.44 -7.64
CA ALA A 24 -15.81 -18.28 -6.76
C ALA A 24 -16.44 -19.65 -6.48
N GLY A 25 -17.73 -19.82 -6.79
CA GLY A 25 -18.46 -21.09 -6.68
C GLY A 25 -18.79 -21.52 -5.25
N HIS A 26 -18.77 -20.61 -4.29
CA HIS A 26 -19.18 -20.88 -2.91
C HIS A 26 -20.70 -20.96 -2.80
N GLN A 27 -21.20 -22.05 -2.22
CA GLN A 27 -22.63 -22.35 -2.21
C GLN A 27 -23.31 -21.88 -0.92
N PHE A 28 -24.48 -21.28 -1.08
CA PHE A 28 -25.45 -21.02 -0.03
C PHE A 28 -26.85 -20.98 -0.65
N ASP A 29 -27.87 -21.24 0.15
CA ASP A 29 -29.26 -21.16 -0.28
C ASP A 29 -29.82 -19.76 -0.06
N ILE A 30 -30.82 -19.38 -0.87
CA ILE A 30 -31.51 -18.10 -0.74
C ILE A 30 -32.94 -18.33 -0.29
N ILE A 31 -33.36 -17.66 0.78
CA ILE A 31 -34.78 -17.61 1.17
C ILE A 31 -35.40 -16.32 0.64
N VAL A 32 -36.43 -16.49 -0.18
CA VAL A 32 -37.28 -15.43 -0.75
C VAL A 32 -38.70 -15.56 -0.22
N THR A 33 -39.46 -14.47 -0.24
CA THR A 33 -40.90 -14.47 0.07
C THR A 33 -41.67 -14.14 -1.20
N ALA A 34 -42.78 -14.79 -1.49
CA ALA A 34 -43.63 -14.38 -2.60
C ALA A 34 -44.44 -13.13 -2.23
N ASP A 35 -44.31 -12.07 -3.01
CA ASP A 35 -45.16 -10.88 -2.89
C ASP A 35 -46.52 -11.11 -3.55
N ASP A 36 -46.52 -11.85 -4.66
CA ASP A 36 -47.72 -12.20 -5.42
C ASP A 36 -47.60 -13.63 -6.01
N VAL A 37 -48.60 -14.06 -6.78
CA VAL A 37 -48.67 -15.37 -7.42
C VAL A 37 -47.57 -15.59 -8.47
N ASP A 38 -47.01 -14.51 -9.02
CA ASP A 38 -46.00 -14.48 -10.08
C ASP A 38 -44.78 -13.60 -9.71
N LYS A 39 -44.69 -13.10 -8.48
CA LYS A 39 -43.64 -12.18 -8.04
C LYS A 39 -42.99 -12.61 -6.74
N LEU A 40 -41.67 -12.76 -6.76
CA LEU A 40 -40.84 -12.91 -5.56
C LEU A 40 -40.36 -11.55 -5.06
N ASN A 41 -40.34 -11.39 -3.75
CA ASN A 41 -39.75 -10.25 -3.08
C ASN A 41 -38.24 -10.27 -3.27
N GLU A 42 -37.68 -9.17 -3.74
CA GLU A 42 -36.23 -9.07 -3.91
C GLU A 42 -35.49 -8.95 -2.57
N ASN A 43 -36.16 -8.65 -1.45
CA ASN A 43 -35.57 -8.80 -0.12
C ASN A 43 -35.48 -10.28 0.24
N ALA A 44 -34.25 -10.79 0.30
CA ALA A 44 -33.96 -12.17 0.59
C ALA A 44 -32.96 -12.30 1.75
N ARG A 45 -32.74 -13.52 2.21
CA ARG A 45 -31.68 -13.85 3.19
C ARG A 45 -30.93 -15.09 2.76
N ALA A 46 -29.67 -15.19 3.16
CA ALA A 46 -28.88 -16.41 2.95
C ALA A 46 -29.23 -17.46 4.02
N VAL A 47 -29.03 -18.73 3.68
CA VAL A 47 -29.05 -19.83 4.64
C VAL A 47 -28.05 -20.89 4.20
N GLN A 48 -27.54 -21.67 5.16
CA GLN A 48 -26.58 -22.74 4.88
C GLN A 48 -27.15 -23.72 3.85
N HIS A 49 -26.38 -23.97 2.80
CA HIS A 49 -26.64 -25.05 1.85
C HIS A 49 -26.23 -26.38 2.48
N ASP A 50 -27.00 -27.44 2.22
CA ASP A 50 -26.68 -28.75 2.77
C ASP A 50 -25.38 -29.29 2.18
N GLY A 51 -24.46 -29.74 3.03
CA GLY A 51 -23.13 -30.17 2.59
C GLY A 51 -22.13 -29.06 2.27
N ASP A 52 -22.50 -27.77 2.32
CA ASP A 52 -21.53 -26.68 2.23
C ASP A 52 -20.63 -26.65 3.48
N THR A 53 -19.32 -26.63 3.24
CA THR A 53 -18.31 -26.51 4.30
C THR A 53 -17.62 -25.15 4.30
N TYR A 54 -17.80 -24.35 3.24
CA TYR A 54 -17.11 -23.08 3.10
C TYR A 54 -17.64 -22.03 4.09
N PHE A 55 -18.97 -21.94 4.24
CA PHE A 55 -19.64 -21.02 5.15
C PHE A 55 -20.04 -21.65 6.49
N ALA A 56 -19.50 -22.81 6.85
CA ALA A 56 -19.91 -23.55 8.06
C ALA A 56 -19.80 -22.75 9.38
N ASN A 57 -18.98 -21.69 9.42
CA ASN A 57 -18.80 -20.82 10.58
C ASN A 57 -19.39 -19.40 10.39
N SER A 58 -20.06 -19.15 9.26
CA SER A 58 -20.74 -17.89 8.98
C SER A 58 -22.14 -17.90 9.58
N LYS A 59 -22.60 -16.71 10.01
CA LYS A 59 -23.98 -16.51 10.46
C LYS A 59 -24.84 -16.08 9.29
N LEU A 60 -25.04 -16.99 8.32
CA LEU A 60 -25.78 -16.70 7.08
C LEU A 60 -27.19 -16.15 7.36
N GLU A 61 -27.81 -16.53 8.47
CA GLU A 61 -29.11 -16.03 8.90
C GLU A 61 -29.13 -14.53 9.21
N ALA A 62 -27.96 -13.93 9.48
CA ALA A 62 -27.83 -12.49 9.65
C ALA A 62 -27.65 -11.75 8.31
N TRP A 63 -27.41 -12.47 7.21
CA TRP A 63 -27.18 -11.87 5.91
C TRP A 63 -28.48 -11.38 5.28
N LYS A 64 -28.44 -10.16 4.74
CA LYS A 64 -29.57 -9.52 4.05
C LYS A 64 -29.20 -9.37 2.59
N LEU A 65 -29.97 -10.00 1.72
CA LEU A 65 -29.74 -10.02 0.29
C LEU A 65 -30.78 -9.16 -0.42
N LYS A 66 -30.35 -8.55 -1.53
CA LYS A 66 -31.23 -8.14 -2.60
C LYS A 66 -31.01 -9.08 -3.79
N TYR A 67 -32.01 -9.89 -4.10
CA TYR A 67 -31.92 -10.95 -5.09
C TYR A 67 -33.02 -10.79 -6.14
N CYS A 68 -32.64 -10.74 -7.42
CA CYS A 68 -33.54 -10.70 -8.57
C CYS A 68 -33.48 -12.05 -9.28
N LEU A 69 -34.61 -12.73 -9.47
CA LEU A 69 -34.62 -14.05 -10.14
C LEU A 69 -34.40 -13.95 -11.66
N ASP A 70 -34.72 -12.79 -12.25
CA ASP A 70 -34.92 -12.66 -13.70
C ASP A 70 -33.64 -12.53 -14.53
N ASN A 71 -32.46 -12.51 -13.90
CA ASN A 71 -31.16 -12.25 -14.57
C ASN A 71 -31.18 -10.99 -15.45
N ASP A 72 -31.78 -9.91 -14.95
CA ASP A 72 -32.00 -8.67 -15.69
C ASP A 72 -30.67 -8.00 -16.12
N THR A 73 -30.33 -8.13 -17.41
CA THR A 73 -29.11 -7.57 -18.02
C THR A 73 -29.19 -6.09 -18.29
N ASP A 74 -30.39 -5.50 -18.30
CA ASP A 74 -30.59 -4.05 -18.40
C ASP A 74 -30.29 -3.37 -17.06
N ARG A 75 -30.55 -4.06 -15.93
CA ARG A 75 -30.30 -3.56 -14.57
C ARG A 75 -28.91 -3.89 -14.04
N PHE A 76 -28.31 -5.01 -14.44
CA PHE A 76 -27.09 -5.52 -13.82
C PHE A 76 -26.05 -5.95 -14.87
N ALA A 77 -24.95 -5.19 -14.97
CA ALA A 77 -23.90 -5.41 -15.97
C ALA A 77 -23.19 -6.78 -15.90
N TRP A 78 -23.33 -7.52 -14.79
CA TRP A 78 -22.77 -8.86 -14.62
C TRP A 78 -23.80 -9.98 -14.77
N ALA A 79 -25.08 -9.66 -15.01
CA ALA A 79 -26.10 -10.69 -15.18
C ALA A 79 -25.75 -11.63 -16.34
N ASP A 80 -25.99 -12.93 -16.13
CA ASP A 80 -25.79 -13.96 -17.14
C ASP A 80 -27.16 -14.48 -17.60
N GLU A 81 -27.61 -14.00 -18.75
CA GLU A 81 -28.90 -14.40 -19.34
C GLU A 81 -28.91 -15.89 -19.72
N ALA A 82 -27.75 -16.46 -20.10
CA ALA A 82 -27.67 -17.81 -20.63
C ALA A 82 -27.60 -18.87 -19.51
N ASN A 83 -26.82 -18.62 -18.47
CA ASN A 83 -26.53 -19.61 -17.43
C ASN A 83 -26.93 -19.16 -16.01
N GLY A 84 -27.29 -17.90 -15.81
CA GLY A 84 -27.60 -17.34 -14.50
C GLY A 84 -28.84 -17.95 -13.85
N LYS A 85 -28.83 -18.04 -12.52
CA LYS A 85 -29.95 -18.51 -11.68
C LYS A 85 -30.39 -17.40 -10.73
N GLY A 86 -30.50 -16.19 -11.27
CA GLY A 86 -30.76 -14.96 -10.55
C GLY A 86 -29.49 -14.21 -10.16
N VAL A 87 -29.68 -12.96 -9.75
CA VAL A 87 -28.63 -11.98 -9.47
C VAL A 87 -28.80 -11.45 -8.07
N ILE A 88 -27.77 -11.60 -7.23
CA ILE A 88 -27.65 -10.84 -5.98
C ILE A 88 -27.03 -9.49 -6.33
N TYR A 89 -27.83 -8.43 -6.23
CA TYR A 89 -27.42 -7.07 -6.54
C TYR A 89 -27.16 -6.20 -5.31
N ARG A 90 -27.31 -6.78 -4.12
CA ARG A 90 -26.82 -6.22 -2.86
C ARG A 90 -26.71 -7.31 -1.81
N MET A 91 -25.68 -7.26 -1.00
CA MET A 91 -25.50 -8.17 0.13
C MET A 91 -25.02 -7.38 1.34
N ILE A 92 -25.68 -7.60 2.48
CA ILE A 92 -25.22 -7.18 3.80
C ILE A 92 -24.90 -8.44 4.60
N ASP A 93 -23.67 -8.63 5.04
CA ASP A 93 -23.29 -9.82 5.82
C ASP A 93 -23.43 -9.65 7.34
N GLU A 94 -23.04 -10.67 8.12
CA GLU A 94 -23.14 -10.69 9.58
C GLU A 94 -22.26 -9.65 10.28
N PHE A 95 -21.29 -9.08 9.56
CA PHE A 95 -20.41 -8.02 10.04
C PHE A 95 -20.84 -6.64 9.58
N ASN A 96 -21.98 -6.54 8.88
CA ASN A 96 -22.55 -5.33 8.32
C ASN A 96 -21.72 -4.74 7.16
N ASN A 97 -20.99 -5.59 6.42
CA ASN A 97 -20.42 -5.21 5.13
C ASN A 97 -21.57 -5.10 4.12
N ASP A 98 -21.84 -3.91 3.57
CA ASP A 98 -22.98 -3.59 2.69
C ASP A 98 -22.49 -3.29 1.28
N VAL A 99 -22.58 -4.26 0.37
CA VAL A 99 -21.93 -4.21 -0.96
C VAL A 99 -22.98 -4.44 -2.06
N PRO A 100 -22.96 -3.69 -3.19
CA PRO A 100 -23.99 -3.76 -4.23
C PRO A 100 -23.79 -4.92 -5.25
N TYR A 101 -23.36 -6.09 -4.78
CA TYR A 101 -23.27 -7.33 -5.57
C TYR A 101 -22.98 -8.53 -4.64
N ASP A 102 -22.90 -9.76 -5.18
CA ASP A 102 -22.45 -10.95 -4.44
C ASP A 102 -20.94 -10.92 -4.17
N PHE A 103 -20.50 -10.14 -3.17
CA PHE A 103 -19.08 -10.03 -2.80
C PHE A 103 -18.49 -11.27 -2.15
N LYS A 104 -19.31 -12.30 -1.90
CA LYS A 104 -18.82 -13.59 -1.42
C LYS A 104 -18.39 -14.46 -2.58
N ASN A 105 -18.96 -14.28 -3.76
CA ASN A 105 -18.62 -15.09 -4.94
C ASN A 105 -18.02 -14.33 -6.12
N ILE A 106 -18.43 -13.10 -6.42
CA ILE A 106 -17.88 -12.38 -7.57
C ILE A 106 -16.46 -11.94 -7.23
N GLN A 107 -15.49 -12.52 -7.94
CA GLN A 107 -14.09 -12.14 -7.89
C GLN A 107 -13.74 -11.43 -9.20
N TYR A 108 -12.76 -10.54 -9.12
CA TYR A 108 -12.31 -9.71 -10.22
C TYR A 108 -10.82 -9.95 -10.44
N LEU A 109 -10.44 -10.05 -11.70
CA LEU A 109 -9.07 -10.20 -12.13
C LEU A 109 -8.28 -8.91 -11.84
N ILE A 110 -7.31 -8.99 -10.93
CA ILE A 110 -6.19 -8.07 -10.89
C ILE A 110 -5.20 -8.59 -11.93
N GLY A 111 -4.97 -7.76 -12.95
CA GLY A 111 -4.19 -8.13 -14.13
C GLY A 111 -2.90 -8.88 -13.77
N SER A 112 -2.61 -9.92 -14.54
CA SER A 112 -1.30 -10.57 -14.51
C SER A 112 -0.24 -9.52 -14.80
N THR A 113 0.68 -9.33 -13.85
CA THR A 113 1.86 -8.50 -14.08
C THR A 113 3.06 -9.37 -14.36
N PHE A 114 4.02 -8.88 -15.14
CA PHE A 114 5.36 -9.46 -15.14
C PHE A 114 6.41 -8.38 -14.95
N ASN A 115 7.52 -8.75 -14.33
CA ASN A 115 8.66 -7.86 -14.19
C ASN A 115 9.70 -8.18 -15.26
N TYR A 116 10.16 -7.14 -15.94
CA TYR A 116 11.24 -7.16 -16.91
C TYR A 116 12.45 -6.39 -16.37
N PHE A 117 13.61 -7.03 -16.36
CA PHE A 117 14.86 -6.46 -15.88
C PHE A 117 15.81 -6.20 -17.06
N GLN A 118 16.23 -4.94 -17.22
CA GLN A 118 17.17 -4.51 -18.27
C GLN A 118 18.15 -3.48 -17.74
N TYR A 119 19.46 -3.77 -17.82
CA TYR A 119 20.56 -2.88 -17.43
C TYR A 119 20.38 -2.18 -16.06
N GLY A 120 19.83 -2.89 -15.08
CA GLY A 120 19.55 -2.36 -13.73
C GLY A 120 18.23 -1.60 -13.58
N GLY A 121 17.48 -1.40 -14.68
CA GLY A 121 16.09 -0.93 -14.66
C GLY A 121 15.10 -2.07 -14.45
N ASN A 122 14.04 -1.81 -13.67
CA ASN A 122 12.92 -2.72 -13.45
C ASN A 122 11.64 -2.12 -14.06
N TYR A 123 10.99 -2.89 -14.92
CA TYR A 123 9.78 -2.50 -15.63
C TYR A 123 8.67 -3.50 -15.30
N THR A 124 7.60 -3.00 -14.67
CA THR A 124 6.40 -3.80 -14.41
C THR A 124 5.45 -3.63 -15.59
N PHE A 125 5.15 -4.74 -16.26
CA PHE A 125 4.17 -4.82 -17.33
C PHE A 125 2.85 -5.33 -16.75
N VAL A 126 1.75 -4.70 -17.14
CA VAL A 126 0.39 -5.04 -16.69
C VAL A 126 -0.38 -5.53 -17.90
N ARG A 127 -1.12 -6.63 -17.73
CA ARG A 127 -2.00 -7.19 -18.76
C ARG A 127 -3.02 -6.16 -19.25
N ASP A 128 -3.16 -6.05 -20.56
CA ASP A 128 -4.18 -5.25 -21.24
C ASP A 128 -4.86 -6.09 -22.34
N THR A 129 -6.08 -6.57 -22.07
CA THR A 129 -6.83 -7.43 -22.98
C THR A 129 -7.25 -6.73 -24.26
N SER A 130 -7.29 -5.39 -24.29
CA SER A 130 -7.61 -4.63 -25.50
C SER A 130 -6.50 -4.69 -26.56
N LEU A 131 -5.29 -5.08 -26.14
CA LEU A 131 -4.14 -5.25 -27.02
C LEU A 131 -4.04 -6.67 -27.58
N ASP A 132 -4.89 -7.61 -27.15
CA ASP A 132 -4.80 -9.00 -27.59
C ASP A 132 -4.93 -9.12 -29.09
N MET A 133 -4.11 -10.00 -29.67
CA MET A 133 -4.08 -10.20 -31.11
C MET A 133 -3.86 -11.67 -31.45
N GLU A 134 -4.40 -12.08 -32.58
CA GLU A 134 -4.20 -13.41 -33.13
C GLU A 134 -3.42 -13.30 -34.44
N ILE A 135 -2.25 -13.93 -34.50
CA ILE A 135 -1.39 -13.94 -35.69
C ILE A 135 -1.20 -15.39 -36.11
N GLY A 136 -1.66 -15.75 -37.31
CA GLY A 136 -1.47 -17.09 -37.86
C GLY A 136 -2.08 -18.22 -37.02
N GLY A 137 -3.21 -17.96 -36.34
CA GLY A 137 -3.86 -18.94 -35.46
C GLY A 137 -3.25 -19.05 -34.06
N ILE A 138 -2.30 -18.17 -33.71
CA ILE A 138 -1.63 -18.16 -32.42
C ILE A 138 -2.04 -16.91 -31.64
N GLN A 139 -2.61 -17.11 -30.46
CA GLN A 139 -3.02 -16.05 -29.56
C GLN A 139 -1.80 -15.37 -28.92
N HIS A 140 -1.80 -14.04 -28.94
CA HIS A 140 -0.81 -13.19 -28.28
C HIS A 140 -1.52 -12.32 -27.25
N TYR A 141 -1.11 -12.43 -25.99
CA TYR A 141 -1.67 -11.69 -24.87
C TYR A 141 -0.94 -10.38 -24.67
N GLY A 142 -1.64 -9.25 -24.75
CA GLY A 142 -1.03 -7.92 -24.69
C GLY A 142 -0.77 -7.40 -23.28
N TYR A 143 0.32 -6.66 -23.10
CA TYR A 143 0.76 -6.05 -21.85
C TYR A 143 1.30 -4.64 -22.09
N VAL A 144 1.16 -3.76 -21.09
CA VAL A 144 1.63 -2.36 -21.14
C VAL A 144 2.38 -1.99 -19.85
N THR A 145 3.42 -1.16 -19.98
CA THR A 145 4.17 -0.61 -18.84
C THR A 145 4.12 0.92 -18.80
N GLY A 146 4.34 1.51 -17.62
CA GLY A 146 4.32 2.97 -17.43
C GLY A 146 5.53 3.71 -17.99
N LYS A 147 6.59 3.00 -18.40
CA LYS A 147 7.80 3.58 -18.97
C LYS A 147 8.36 2.67 -20.06
N VAL A 148 8.62 3.25 -21.24
CA VAL A 148 9.28 2.53 -22.36
C VAL A 148 10.64 1.99 -21.90
N PRO A 149 10.89 0.67 -21.99
CA PRO A 149 12.20 0.12 -21.72
C PRO A 149 13.28 0.72 -22.60
N SER A 150 14.49 0.87 -22.06
CA SER A 150 15.55 1.67 -22.70
C SER A 150 15.97 1.17 -24.08
N SER A 151 15.76 -0.11 -24.39
CA SER A 151 16.05 -0.69 -25.71
C SER A 151 14.80 -1.04 -26.52
N TRP A 152 13.62 -0.53 -26.12
CA TRP A 152 12.35 -0.81 -26.80
C TRP A 152 11.82 0.46 -27.48
N SER A 153 11.01 0.27 -28.53
CA SER A 153 10.34 1.35 -29.27
C SER A 153 8.97 1.72 -28.70
N SER A 154 8.36 0.83 -27.91
CA SER A 154 7.03 0.98 -27.31
C SER A 154 7.01 0.56 -25.85
N ASN A 155 6.00 1.02 -25.11
CA ASN A 155 5.70 0.55 -23.75
C ASN A 155 4.75 -0.66 -23.74
N THR A 156 4.40 -1.21 -24.90
CA THR A 156 3.58 -2.41 -25.04
C THR A 156 4.40 -3.61 -25.48
N CYS A 157 3.95 -4.81 -25.13
CA CYS A 157 4.48 -6.07 -25.65
C CYS A 157 3.44 -7.18 -25.55
N TRP A 158 3.75 -8.33 -26.15
CA TRP A 158 2.87 -9.49 -26.16
C TRP A 158 3.60 -10.76 -25.69
N LEU A 159 2.85 -11.69 -25.11
CA LEU A 159 3.31 -13.03 -24.77
C LEU A 159 2.45 -14.07 -25.51
N ARG A 160 3.08 -15.11 -26.09
CA ARG A 160 2.37 -16.22 -26.76
C ARG A 160 1.82 -17.26 -25.80
N ASP A 161 2.51 -17.49 -24.69
CA ASP A 161 2.12 -18.48 -23.69
C ASP A 161 1.25 -17.85 -22.62
N ASN A 162 0.26 -18.60 -22.10
CA ASN A 162 -0.36 -18.24 -20.84
C ASN A 162 0.76 -18.20 -19.79
N PRO A 163 0.97 -17.06 -19.11
CA PRO A 163 2.11 -16.86 -18.23
C PRO A 163 2.28 -17.87 -17.09
N ALA A 164 1.29 -18.72 -16.83
CA ALA A 164 1.28 -19.69 -15.76
C ALA A 164 2.22 -20.91 -15.96
N THR A 165 2.83 -21.14 -17.14
CA THR A 165 3.39 -22.49 -17.45
C THR A 165 4.83 -22.60 -17.94
N THR A 166 5.49 -21.58 -18.51
CA THR A 166 6.87 -21.73 -19.07
C THR A 166 7.63 -20.40 -19.20
N SER A 167 8.97 -20.47 -19.28
CA SER A 167 9.87 -19.35 -19.57
C SER A 167 9.38 -18.55 -20.77
N SER A 168 8.83 -17.35 -20.52
CA SER A 168 8.02 -16.63 -21.51
C SER A 168 8.89 -15.85 -22.50
N VAL A 169 8.60 -16.02 -23.78
CA VAL A 169 9.17 -15.25 -24.89
C VAL A 169 8.31 -14.01 -25.13
N VAL A 170 8.93 -12.86 -25.40
CA VAL A 170 8.27 -11.55 -25.56
C VAL A 170 8.23 -11.13 -27.03
N TYR A 171 7.11 -10.56 -27.48
CA TYR A 171 6.87 -10.14 -28.87
C TYR A 171 6.51 -8.66 -28.97
N ASP A 172 6.77 -8.07 -30.14
CA ASP A 172 6.32 -6.73 -30.52
C ASP A 172 4.97 -6.75 -31.26
N ASP A 173 4.50 -5.58 -31.69
CA ASP A 173 3.19 -5.37 -32.33
C ASP A 173 3.09 -6.00 -33.73
N SER A 174 4.22 -6.36 -34.32
CA SER A 174 4.28 -7.10 -35.58
C SER A 174 4.25 -8.63 -35.39
N GLY A 175 4.32 -9.09 -34.13
CA GLY A 175 4.47 -10.51 -33.79
C GLY A 175 5.91 -11.01 -33.88
N ALA A 176 6.90 -10.13 -34.00
CA ALA A 176 8.30 -10.51 -34.01
C ALA A 176 8.83 -10.66 -32.58
N GLU A 177 9.72 -11.64 -32.36
CA GLU A 177 10.34 -11.87 -31.06
C GLU A 177 11.29 -10.73 -30.69
N ILE A 178 11.09 -10.16 -29.51
CA ILE A 178 11.95 -9.13 -28.92
C ILE A 178 13.18 -9.82 -28.33
N THR A 179 14.32 -9.72 -29.02
CA THR A 179 15.60 -10.31 -28.59
C THR A 179 16.57 -9.30 -27.95
N TYR A 180 16.13 -8.07 -27.70
CA TYR A 180 17.00 -6.99 -27.24
C TYR A 180 17.52 -7.19 -25.82
N GLY A 181 18.86 -7.21 -25.68
CA GLY A 181 19.56 -7.10 -24.41
C GLY A 181 19.26 -8.24 -23.44
N ASN A 182 19.78 -9.45 -23.74
CA ASN A 182 19.79 -10.64 -22.88
C ASN A 182 18.67 -10.63 -21.83
N ILE A 183 17.45 -11.00 -22.22
CA ILE A 183 16.32 -11.12 -21.28
C ILE A 183 16.77 -12.01 -20.11
N THR A 184 17.03 -11.38 -18.96
CA THR A 184 17.64 -12.07 -17.82
C THR A 184 16.61 -12.87 -17.03
N SER A 185 15.37 -12.40 -16.98
CA SER A 185 14.19 -13.14 -16.52
C SER A 185 12.91 -12.36 -16.82
N VAL A 186 11.86 -13.07 -17.26
CA VAL A 186 10.47 -12.61 -17.21
C VAL A 186 9.82 -13.44 -16.12
N SER A 187 9.49 -12.80 -14.99
CA SER A 187 8.75 -13.44 -13.91
C SER A 187 7.31 -12.99 -14.03
N VAL A 188 6.42 -13.88 -14.47
CA VAL A 188 5.01 -13.54 -14.57
C VAL A 188 4.31 -13.93 -13.28
N SER A 189 3.61 -12.96 -12.68
CA SER A 189 2.61 -13.23 -11.66
C SER A 189 1.36 -13.78 -12.34
N ASN A 190 0.85 -14.90 -11.85
CA ASN A 190 -0.41 -15.48 -12.30
C ASN A 190 -1.54 -14.43 -12.25
N GLU A 191 -2.54 -14.61 -13.09
CA GLU A 191 -3.83 -13.94 -12.95
C GLU A 191 -4.35 -14.15 -11.52
N THR A 192 -4.46 -13.07 -10.75
CA THR A 192 -4.98 -13.12 -9.37
C THR A 192 -6.39 -12.55 -9.36
N TYR A 193 -7.34 -13.31 -8.84
CA TYR A 193 -8.71 -12.86 -8.69
C TYR A 193 -8.96 -12.45 -7.25
N THR A 194 -9.57 -11.29 -7.06
CA THR A 194 -9.73 -10.63 -5.76
C THR A 194 -11.13 -10.09 -5.56
N ILE A 195 -11.50 -9.81 -4.31
CA ILE A 195 -12.81 -9.26 -3.97
C ILE A 195 -12.71 -7.73 -4.07
N TYR A 196 -13.65 -7.06 -4.73
CA TYR A 196 -13.65 -5.59 -4.82
C TYR A 196 -14.65 -5.02 -3.81
N THR A 197 -14.59 -3.75 -3.44
CA THR A 197 -15.69 -3.16 -2.66
C THR A 197 -16.00 -1.76 -3.16
N PHE A 198 -17.30 -1.44 -3.22
CA PHE A 198 -17.83 -0.14 -3.62
C PHE A 198 -18.66 0.45 -2.47
N SER A 199 -18.75 1.77 -2.41
CA SER A 199 -19.83 2.45 -1.69
C SER A 199 -20.20 3.74 -2.41
N LYS A 200 -21.47 3.80 -2.87
CA LYS A 200 -22.16 5.02 -3.28
C LYS A 200 -23.26 5.29 -2.25
N THR A 201 -23.45 6.54 -1.86
CA THR A 201 -24.42 6.94 -0.85
C THR A 201 -25.82 6.50 -1.25
N LYS A 202 -26.53 5.92 -0.29
CA LYS A 202 -27.98 5.70 -0.29
C LYS A 202 -28.70 7.04 -0.47
N THR A 203 -29.40 7.24 -1.59
CA THR A 203 -30.41 8.31 -1.67
C THR A 203 -31.72 7.88 -2.30
N THR A 204 -31.74 7.00 -3.31
CA THR A 204 -33.00 6.48 -3.90
C THR A 204 -32.85 5.06 -4.44
N ALA A 205 -33.99 4.41 -4.75
CA ALA A 205 -34.05 3.07 -5.35
C ALA A 205 -33.49 2.98 -6.78
N GLU A 206 -33.19 4.12 -7.42
CA GLU A 206 -32.77 4.24 -8.82
C GLU A 206 -31.26 4.53 -8.98
N ASP A 207 -30.50 4.64 -7.88
CA ASP A 207 -29.07 4.98 -7.88
C ASP A 207 -28.14 3.74 -8.06
N PHE A 208 -28.71 2.59 -8.43
CA PHE A 208 -28.13 1.25 -8.25
C PHE A 208 -27.07 0.80 -9.26
N ASP A 209 -26.73 1.61 -10.27
CA ASP A 209 -25.63 1.30 -11.18
C ASP A 209 -24.90 2.59 -11.62
N VAL A 210 -23.59 2.62 -11.36
CA VAL A 210 -22.62 3.39 -12.15
C VAL A 210 -21.38 2.53 -12.23
N SER A 211 -21.41 1.59 -13.16
CA SER A 211 -20.27 1.00 -13.85
C SER A 211 -18.90 1.56 -13.47
N LEU A 212 -18.03 0.66 -13.01
CA LEU A 212 -16.57 0.57 -13.13
C LEU A 212 -15.74 1.74 -13.73
N ASP A 213 -16.02 2.99 -13.39
CA ASP A 213 -15.14 4.11 -13.72
C ASP A 213 -14.09 4.26 -12.61
N LYS A 214 -12.82 4.38 -13.01
CA LYS A 214 -11.69 4.75 -12.15
C LYS A 214 -11.96 6.06 -11.38
N SER A 215 -12.94 6.85 -11.82
CA SER A 215 -13.40 8.11 -11.22
C SER A 215 -14.30 7.97 -9.96
N ASN A 216 -14.73 6.77 -9.58
CA ASN A 216 -15.72 6.58 -8.51
C ASN A 216 -15.11 6.44 -7.09
N ASN A 217 -15.76 7.06 -6.09
CA ASN A 217 -15.32 7.03 -4.68
C ASN A 217 -15.76 5.74 -3.96
N CYS A 218 -14.99 5.26 -2.98
CA CYS A 218 -15.39 4.18 -2.07
C CYS A 218 -15.35 4.66 -0.62
N PHE A 219 -16.50 4.80 0.06
CA PHE A 219 -16.52 5.44 1.37
C PHE A 219 -17.42 4.84 2.45
N GLY A 220 -17.00 5.02 3.70
CA GLY A 220 -17.81 4.67 4.88
C GLY A 220 -17.95 3.17 5.14
N ASN A 221 -17.13 2.32 4.52
CA ASN A 221 -17.19 0.87 4.73
C ASN A 221 -16.58 0.51 6.09
N THR A 222 -17.13 -0.51 6.76
CA THR A 222 -16.52 -1.13 7.95
C THR A 222 -16.20 -2.58 7.65
N ILE A 223 -14.91 -2.87 7.45
CA ILE A 223 -14.39 -4.17 7.03
C ILE A 223 -13.76 -4.85 8.24
N ARG A 224 -14.43 -5.89 8.77
CA ARG A 224 -13.98 -6.61 9.97
C ARG A 224 -13.25 -7.91 9.62
N PRO A 225 -12.26 -8.35 10.42
CA PRO A 225 -11.61 -9.64 10.23
C PRO A 225 -12.61 -10.81 10.35
N TYR A 226 -12.55 -11.75 9.41
CA TYR A 226 -13.15 -13.08 9.55
C TYR A 226 -12.15 -14.00 10.31
N VAL A 227 -12.65 -14.94 11.12
CA VAL A 227 -11.81 -15.87 11.89
C VAL A 227 -12.40 -17.26 11.74
N SER A 228 -11.64 -18.20 11.16
CA SER A 228 -11.91 -19.63 11.27
C SER A 228 -10.85 -20.27 12.17
N VAL A 229 -11.27 -21.22 13.01
CA VAL A 229 -10.42 -21.85 14.05
C VAL A 229 -9.49 -22.93 13.51
N GLN A 230 -9.61 -23.31 12.23
CA GLN A 230 -8.84 -24.42 11.63
C GLN A 230 -7.72 -23.97 10.68
N TYR A 231 -7.87 -22.79 10.06
CA TYR A 231 -6.80 -22.09 9.37
C TYR A 231 -6.74 -20.70 9.99
N ARG A 232 -5.59 -20.30 10.54
CA ARG A 232 -5.43 -18.93 11.03
C ARG A 232 -5.69 -17.95 9.87
N ASN A 233 -6.94 -17.50 9.78
CA ASN A 233 -7.46 -16.32 9.09
C ASN A 233 -7.76 -16.48 7.59
N GLN A 234 -8.99 -16.82 7.21
CA GLN A 234 -9.60 -16.04 6.12
C GLN A 234 -10.04 -14.72 6.77
N ARG A 235 -9.45 -13.60 6.36
CA ARG A 235 -9.92 -12.24 6.68
C ARG A 235 -10.23 -11.60 5.32
N LEU A 236 -11.00 -10.52 5.28
CA LEU A 236 -11.22 -9.74 4.07
C LEU A 236 -9.86 -9.14 3.61
N ASN A 237 -9.14 -9.92 2.82
CA ASN A 237 -7.76 -9.73 2.36
C ASN A 237 -7.73 -9.90 0.85
N GLN A 238 -6.72 -9.34 0.19
CA GLN A 238 -6.73 -9.25 -1.26
C GLN A 238 -7.98 -8.49 -1.71
N ILE A 239 -8.28 -7.33 -1.11
CA ILE A 239 -9.35 -6.45 -1.58
C ILE A 239 -8.76 -5.33 -2.41
N SER A 240 -9.34 -5.10 -3.58
CA SER A 240 -9.00 -3.98 -4.44
C SER A 240 -10.03 -2.85 -4.33
N PHE A 241 -9.58 -1.73 -3.79
CA PHE A 241 -10.27 -0.43 -3.76
C PHE A 241 -9.70 0.44 -4.90
N VAL A 242 -10.19 0.25 -6.12
CA VAL A 242 -9.58 0.86 -7.33
C VAL A 242 -10.11 2.26 -7.65
N GLY A 243 -11.11 2.74 -6.90
CA GLY A 243 -11.69 4.07 -7.07
C GLY A 243 -10.72 5.22 -6.77
N THR A 244 -10.81 6.32 -7.50
CA THR A 244 -10.23 7.60 -7.04
C THR A 244 -10.96 8.02 -5.77
N SER A 245 -10.24 8.45 -4.73
CA SER A 245 -10.85 8.97 -3.50
C SER A 245 -11.66 7.93 -2.70
N CYS A 246 -11.03 6.83 -2.29
CA CYS A 246 -11.59 5.95 -1.25
C CYS A 246 -11.46 6.61 0.14
N TYR A 247 -12.56 6.86 0.86
CA TYR A 247 -12.51 7.61 2.11
C TYR A 247 -13.35 7.16 3.29
N SER A 248 -12.90 7.47 4.52
CA SER A 248 -13.64 7.15 5.75
C SER A 248 -13.97 5.65 5.91
N ASN A 249 -13.17 4.76 5.33
CA ASN A 249 -13.32 3.33 5.53
C ASN A 249 -12.58 2.90 6.81
N THR A 250 -13.17 1.95 7.54
CA THR A 250 -12.60 1.37 8.76
C THR A 250 -12.31 -0.11 8.54
N PHE A 251 -11.04 -0.48 8.59
CA PHE A 251 -10.52 -1.83 8.54
C PHE A 251 -10.20 -2.27 9.96
N GLY A 252 -10.68 -3.45 10.35
CA GLY A 252 -10.35 -4.05 11.63
C GLY A 252 -8.91 -4.56 11.68
N ASP A 253 -8.61 -5.33 12.72
CA ASP A 253 -7.26 -5.83 12.92
C ASP A 253 -6.87 -6.89 11.88
N ASN A 254 -5.59 -6.92 11.53
CA ASN A 254 -4.95 -7.89 10.64
C ASN A 254 -5.44 -7.90 9.19
N CYS A 255 -5.97 -6.77 8.72
CA CYS A 255 -6.30 -6.57 7.32
C CYS A 255 -5.01 -6.53 6.48
N HIS A 256 -4.94 -7.38 5.46
CA HIS A 256 -3.72 -7.46 4.65
C HIS A 256 -3.95 -7.67 3.16
N SER A 257 -2.89 -7.43 2.39
CA SER A 257 -2.86 -7.60 0.94
C SER A 257 -3.93 -6.77 0.21
N ASN A 258 -4.42 -5.68 0.81
CA ASN A 258 -5.40 -4.81 0.16
C ASN A 258 -4.70 -3.76 -0.71
N THR A 259 -5.34 -3.39 -1.82
CA THR A 259 -4.83 -2.37 -2.74
C THR A 259 -5.79 -1.20 -2.79
N PHE A 260 -5.29 0.00 -2.53
CA PHE A 260 -5.98 1.27 -2.59
C PHE A 260 -5.45 2.07 -3.78
N GLY A 261 -6.36 2.57 -4.60
CA GLY A 261 -6.05 3.35 -5.79
C GLY A 261 -5.55 4.77 -5.48
N TYR A 262 -5.77 5.67 -6.42
CA TYR A 262 -5.31 7.06 -6.33
C TYR A 262 -6.13 7.89 -5.35
N GLY A 263 -5.47 8.71 -4.54
CA GLY A 263 -6.13 9.77 -3.76
C GLY A 263 -6.98 9.25 -2.61
N CYS A 264 -6.72 8.06 -2.06
CA CYS A 264 -7.50 7.52 -0.95
C CYS A 264 -7.24 8.29 0.34
N TYR A 265 -8.29 8.73 1.05
CA TYR A 265 -8.15 9.60 2.22
C TYR A 265 -8.94 9.19 3.47
N SER A 266 -8.43 9.48 4.67
CA SER A 266 -9.19 9.28 5.93
C SER A 266 -9.62 7.83 6.19
N ASN A 267 -8.86 6.83 5.75
CA ASN A 267 -9.14 5.43 6.08
C ASN A 267 -8.44 5.04 7.39
N THR A 268 -9.07 4.20 8.19
CA THR A 268 -8.54 3.71 9.48
C THR A 268 -8.30 2.21 9.40
N PHE A 269 -7.11 1.76 9.78
CA PHE A 269 -6.71 0.37 9.88
C PHE A 269 -6.44 0.03 11.34
N GLY A 270 -6.97 -1.11 11.77
CA GLY A 270 -6.68 -1.68 13.08
C GLY A 270 -5.24 -2.15 13.22
N ASN A 271 -4.98 -2.93 14.26
CA ASN A 271 -3.64 -3.42 14.59
C ASN A 271 -3.21 -4.56 13.65
N ASN A 272 -1.90 -4.77 13.52
CA ASN A 272 -1.31 -5.87 12.75
C ASN A 272 -1.71 -5.87 11.26
N CYS A 273 -2.07 -4.72 10.67
CA CYS A 273 -2.42 -4.65 9.25
C CYS A 273 -1.15 -4.64 8.39
N TYR A 274 -1.09 -5.49 7.35
CA TYR A 274 0.15 -5.68 6.60
C TYR A 274 0.02 -5.87 5.10
N SER A 275 1.10 -5.64 4.36
CA SER A 275 1.14 -5.84 2.91
C SER A 275 0.04 -5.08 2.15
N ASN A 276 -0.47 -3.97 2.69
CA ASN A 276 -1.43 -3.13 2.00
C ASN A 276 -0.71 -2.12 1.10
N THR A 277 -1.23 -1.90 -0.09
CA THR A 277 -0.66 -0.97 -1.09
C THR A 277 -1.59 0.22 -1.26
N PHE A 278 -1.06 1.42 -1.17
CA PHE A 278 -1.74 2.69 -1.41
C PHE A 278 -1.11 3.35 -2.62
N GLY A 279 -1.93 3.73 -3.59
CA GLY A 279 -1.52 4.45 -4.78
C GLY A 279 -1.05 5.87 -4.47
N TYR A 280 -0.98 6.71 -5.49
CA TYR A 280 -0.49 8.08 -5.37
C TYR A 280 -1.43 8.98 -4.57
N ASN A 281 -0.87 9.99 -3.91
CA ASN A 281 -1.61 11.07 -3.25
C ASN A 281 -2.63 10.61 -2.19
N CYS A 282 -2.40 9.46 -1.54
CA CYS A 282 -3.23 8.98 -0.44
C CYS A 282 -2.95 9.74 0.86
N LYS A 283 -3.99 10.18 1.57
CA LYS A 283 -3.84 11.13 2.68
C LYS A 283 -4.62 10.80 3.94
N HIS A 284 -4.20 11.28 5.10
CA HIS A 284 -5.01 11.18 6.33
C HIS A 284 -5.38 9.74 6.74
N ASN A 285 -4.67 8.72 6.27
CA ASN A 285 -4.94 7.35 6.66
C ASN A 285 -4.27 7.03 8.00
N THR A 286 -4.94 6.27 8.85
CA THR A 286 -4.47 5.91 10.20
C THR A 286 -4.26 4.40 10.29
N PHE A 287 -3.14 3.97 10.83
CA PHE A 287 -2.78 2.57 11.07
C PHE A 287 -2.53 2.35 12.55
N GLY A 288 -3.14 1.29 13.10
CA GLY A 288 -2.94 0.84 14.47
C GLY A 288 -1.52 0.31 14.71
N ASP A 289 -1.32 -0.31 15.87
CA ASP A 289 -0.02 -0.82 16.27
C ASP A 289 0.40 -2.05 15.44
N ASN A 290 1.71 -2.28 15.34
CA ASN A 290 2.29 -3.45 14.68
C ASN A 290 1.92 -3.58 13.19
N CYS A 291 1.63 -2.48 12.50
CA CYS A 291 1.34 -2.51 11.06
C CYS A 291 2.63 -2.56 10.23
N TYR A 292 2.67 -3.45 9.22
CA TYR A 292 3.93 -3.74 8.54
C TYR A 292 3.89 -4.01 7.05
N SER A 293 5.02 -3.82 6.37
CA SER A 293 5.15 -4.12 4.93
C SER A 293 4.10 -3.41 4.06
N ASN A 294 3.55 -2.28 4.51
CA ASN A 294 2.61 -1.49 3.73
C ASN A 294 3.38 -0.57 2.78
N THR A 295 2.85 -0.37 1.57
CA THR A 295 3.46 0.46 0.52
C THR A 295 2.58 1.66 0.22
N PHE A 296 3.17 2.85 0.16
CA PHE A 296 2.52 4.11 -0.19
C PHE A 296 3.20 4.70 -1.41
N GLY A 297 2.42 5.03 -2.45
CA GLY A 297 2.90 5.67 -3.67
C GLY A 297 3.38 7.10 -3.44
N ASN A 298 3.71 7.81 -4.52
CA ASN A 298 4.23 9.18 -4.43
C ASN A 298 3.17 10.17 -3.90
N GLY A 299 3.63 11.22 -3.21
CA GLY A 299 2.80 12.33 -2.74
C GLY A 299 1.83 11.96 -1.61
N CYS A 300 1.97 10.78 -1.00
CA CYS A 300 1.14 10.38 0.13
C CYS A 300 1.46 11.25 1.36
N SER A 301 0.43 11.78 2.02
CA SER A 301 0.66 12.74 3.08
C SER A 301 -0.29 12.70 4.26
N SER A 302 0.15 13.19 5.42
CA SER A 302 -0.67 13.24 6.63
C SER A 302 -1.16 11.87 7.12
N ASN A 303 -0.47 10.78 6.81
CA ASN A 303 -0.82 9.46 7.31
C ASN A 303 -0.21 9.23 8.71
N THR A 304 -0.91 8.50 9.56
CA THR A 304 -0.50 8.19 10.93
C THR A 304 -0.30 6.68 11.08
N PHE A 305 0.88 6.29 11.56
CA PHE A 305 1.24 4.95 11.97
C PHE A 305 1.46 4.99 13.47
N SER A 306 0.77 4.12 14.19
CA SER A 306 0.93 3.99 15.63
C SER A 306 2.27 3.32 15.97
N ASN A 307 2.35 2.58 17.08
CA ASN A 307 3.61 2.04 17.57
C ASN A 307 4.03 0.78 16.81
N ASP A 308 5.33 0.49 16.86
CA ASP A 308 5.93 -0.76 16.39
C ASP A 308 5.59 -1.09 14.93
N CYS A 309 5.43 -0.06 14.09
CA CYS A 309 5.18 -0.25 12.66
C CYS A 309 6.50 -0.45 11.88
N TYR A 310 6.60 -1.54 11.11
CA TYR A 310 7.87 -1.96 10.50
C TYR A 310 7.81 -2.19 8.99
N SER A 311 8.95 -2.00 8.32
CA SER A 311 9.15 -2.34 6.90
C SER A 311 8.16 -1.68 5.94
N ASN A 312 7.61 -0.51 6.29
CA ASN A 312 6.71 0.22 5.39
C ASN A 312 7.50 1.06 4.39
N THR A 313 6.99 1.18 3.17
CA THR A 313 7.63 1.91 2.06
C THR A 313 6.79 3.11 1.64
N PHE A 314 7.42 4.26 1.48
CA PHE A 314 6.83 5.52 1.01
C PHE A 314 7.56 5.99 -0.24
N GLY A 315 6.81 6.29 -1.30
CA GLY A 315 7.34 6.82 -2.55
C GLY A 315 7.88 8.25 -2.44
N TYR A 316 8.10 8.88 -3.59
CA TYR A 316 8.65 10.24 -3.66
C TYR A 316 7.68 11.30 -3.11
N GLY A 317 8.22 12.34 -2.48
CA GLY A 317 7.45 13.51 -2.06
C GLY A 317 6.44 13.24 -0.94
N CYS A 318 6.55 12.12 -0.22
CA CYS A 318 5.65 11.81 0.88
C CYS A 318 5.89 12.75 2.06
N SER A 319 4.82 13.32 2.61
CA SER A 319 4.95 14.42 3.57
C SER A 319 4.00 14.39 4.75
N TYR A 320 4.39 15.03 5.86
CA TYR A 320 3.55 15.14 7.05
C TYR A 320 3.07 13.80 7.65
N ASN A 321 3.76 12.69 7.37
CA ASN A 321 3.40 11.40 7.95
C ASN A 321 3.96 11.29 9.38
N THR A 322 3.20 10.66 10.27
CA THR A 322 3.56 10.47 11.69
C THR A 322 3.71 8.99 12.00
N PHE A 323 4.79 8.64 12.68
CA PHE A 323 5.13 7.30 13.15
C PHE A 323 5.25 7.33 14.67
N GLY A 324 4.63 6.35 15.34
CA GLY A 324 4.71 6.15 16.77
C GLY A 324 6.10 5.74 17.25
N GLY A 325 6.17 5.23 18.48
CA GLY A 325 7.40 4.68 19.04
C GLY A 325 7.75 3.34 18.40
N GLY A 326 9.04 3.02 18.29
CA GLY A 326 9.48 1.67 17.92
C GLY A 326 9.35 1.34 16.43
N CYS A 327 9.12 2.31 15.56
CA CYS A 327 9.00 2.04 14.12
C CYS A 327 10.36 1.72 13.47
N VAL A 328 10.43 0.59 12.75
CA VAL A 328 11.69 0.01 12.27
C VAL A 328 11.71 -0.25 10.76
N SER A 329 12.86 -0.09 10.11
CA SER A 329 13.10 -0.49 8.72
C SER A 329 12.16 0.13 7.69
N ASN A 330 11.63 1.33 7.96
CA ASN A 330 10.79 2.02 7.00
C ASN A 330 11.63 2.76 5.95
N THR A 331 11.15 2.77 4.71
CA THR A 331 11.85 3.37 3.56
C THR A 331 11.04 4.54 3.01
N PHE A 332 11.71 5.67 2.81
CA PHE A 332 11.15 6.89 2.21
C PHE A 332 11.93 7.22 0.95
N GLY A 333 11.21 7.41 -0.16
CA GLY A 333 11.79 7.89 -1.42
C GLY A 333 12.33 9.30 -1.33
N GLY A 334 12.77 9.86 -2.47
CA GLY A 334 13.31 11.21 -2.50
C GLY A 334 12.25 12.31 -2.28
N GLY A 335 12.66 13.47 -1.77
CA GLY A 335 11.79 14.63 -1.56
C GLY A 335 10.82 14.50 -0.39
N CYS A 336 10.98 13.50 0.47
CA CYS A 336 10.08 13.30 1.61
C CYS A 336 10.32 14.33 2.70
N GLN A 337 9.25 14.99 3.15
CA GLN A 337 9.35 16.18 4.00
C GLN A 337 8.39 16.21 5.18
N HIS A 338 8.79 16.85 6.28
CA HIS A 338 7.92 17.05 7.45
C HIS A 338 7.38 15.76 8.10
N ASN A 339 8.03 14.61 7.90
CA ASN A 339 7.62 13.37 8.55
C ASN A 339 8.14 13.32 9.99
N THR A 340 7.36 12.75 10.91
CA THR A 340 7.68 12.66 12.35
C THR A 340 7.77 11.21 12.80
N PHE A 341 8.85 10.86 13.50
CA PHE A 341 9.07 9.60 14.19
C PHE A 341 9.17 9.89 15.69
N SER A 342 8.30 9.31 16.49
CA SER A 342 8.11 9.75 17.88
C SER A 342 9.23 9.32 18.83
N GLY A 343 9.93 8.23 18.53
CA GLY A 343 11.11 7.76 19.28
C GLY A 343 11.39 6.28 19.07
N SER A 344 12.55 5.82 19.56
CA SER A 344 13.00 4.41 19.48
C SER A 344 12.95 3.86 18.05
N CYS A 345 13.13 4.72 17.05
CA CYS A 345 12.95 4.38 15.66
C CYS A 345 14.27 3.93 15.02
N GLN A 346 14.22 2.88 14.21
CA GLN A 346 15.43 2.12 13.88
C GLN A 346 15.55 1.80 12.41
N SER A 347 16.76 1.84 11.86
CA SER A 347 17.04 1.32 10.52
C SER A 347 16.19 1.93 9.39
N ASN A 348 15.68 3.16 9.57
CA ASN A 348 14.86 3.80 8.54
C ASN A 348 15.76 4.45 7.48
N THR A 349 15.33 4.39 6.22
CA THR A 349 16.08 4.92 5.08
C THR A 349 15.30 6.06 4.43
N PHE A 350 16.00 7.18 4.17
CA PHE A 350 15.48 8.36 3.49
C PHE A 350 16.30 8.60 2.22
N GLY A 351 15.61 8.64 1.08
CA GLY A 351 16.20 8.95 -0.21
C GLY A 351 16.63 10.41 -0.35
N ASP A 352 16.97 10.83 -1.55
CA ASP A 352 17.57 12.14 -1.80
C ASP A 352 16.62 13.30 -1.48
N SER A 353 17.17 14.45 -1.09
CA SER A 353 16.41 15.67 -0.85
C SER A 353 15.28 15.50 0.18
N CYS A 354 15.47 14.66 1.20
CA CYS A 354 14.52 14.55 2.31
C CYS A 354 14.82 15.60 3.39
N PHE A 355 13.84 16.42 3.74
CA PHE A 355 14.07 17.57 4.61
C PHE A 355 12.95 17.86 5.61
N TYR A 356 13.28 18.59 6.68
CA TYR A 356 12.35 18.91 7.77
C TYR A 356 11.72 17.69 8.49
N ASN A 357 12.32 16.50 8.39
CA ASN A 357 11.83 15.33 9.14
C ASN A 357 12.29 15.39 10.60
N LYS A 358 11.48 14.87 11.52
CA LYS A 358 11.75 14.87 12.97
C LYS A 358 11.83 13.46 13.49
N PHE A 359 12.93 13.13 14.14
CA PHE A 359 13.17 11.88 14.85
C PHE A 359 13.20 12.17 16.35
N GLY A 360 12.47 11.38 17.12
CA GLY A 360 12.40 11.45 18.57
C GLY A 360 13.67 10.97 19.25
N ALA A 361 13.56 10.60 20.51
CA ALA A 361 14.71 10.08 21.26
C ALA A 361 15.03 8.62 20.89
N ASN A 362 16.25 8.17 21.16
CA ASN A 362 16.71 6.78 21.01
C ASN A 362 16.55 6.21 19.59
N CYS A 363 16.57 7.05 18.56
CA CYS A 363 16.51 6.57 17.19
C CYS A 363 17.92 6.21 16.70
N TRP A 364 18.10 4.99 16.20
CA TRP A 364 19.41 4.50 15.78
C TRP A 364 19.44 4.05 14.31
N ASN A 365 20.64 3.98 13.73
CA ASN A 365 20.89 3.36 12.42
C ASN A 365 20.03 3.92 11.26
N ASN A 366 19.70 5.22 11.29
CA ASN A 366 18.88 5.81 10.23
C ASN A 366 19.77 6.37 9.12
N THR A 367 19.41 6.09 7.87
CA THR A 367 20.18 6.46 6.68
C THR A 367 19.50 7.59 5.92
N PHE A 368 20.28 8.58 5.51
CA PHE A 368 19.86 9.72 4.70
C PHE A 368 20.77 9.83 3.49
N SER A 369 20.18 9.82 2.30
CA SER A 369 20.93 9.97 1.05
C SER A 369 21.25 11.44 0.76
N TYR A 370 21.50 11.79 -0.50
CA TYR A 370 22.07 13.08 -0.88
C TYR A 370 21.12 14.25 -0.60
N ASN A 371 21.68 15.41 -0.27
CA ASN A 371 20.92 16.67 -0.09
C ASN A 371 19.80 16.58 0.97
N CYS A 372 19.93 15.70 1.97
CA CYS A 372 19.00 15.66 3.10
C CYS A 372 19.38 16.72 4.13
N PHE A 373 18.51 17.70 4.36
CA PHE A 373 18.80 18.84 5.24
C PHE A 373 17.64 19.19 6.17
N TYR A 374 17.90 19.95 7.23
CA TYR A 374 16.91 20.37 8.24
C TYR A 374 16.16 19.22 8.95
N ASN A 375 16.71 18.01 8.95
CA ASN A 375 16.19 16.91 9.75
C ASN A 375 16.60 17.10 11.22
N LYS A 376 15.66 16.89 12.13
CA LYS A 376 15.82 17.08 13.58
C LYS A 376 15.87 15.73 14.27
N PHE A 377 16.82 15.55 15.19
CA PHE A 377 16.96 14.32 15.98
C PHE A 377 16.85 14.63 17.48
N GLY A 378 16.16 13.75 18.21
CA GLY A 378 16.04 13.81 19.65
C GLY A 378 17.29 13.28 20.35
N ASN A 379 17.18 13.13 21.67
CA ASN A 379 18.29 12.69 22.51
C ASN A 379 18.64 11.22 22.26
N TYR A 380 19.91 10.87 22.43
CA TYR A 380 20.43 9.50 22.32
C TYR A 380 20.21 8.86 20.94
N CYS A 381 20.09 9.68 19.90
CA CYS A 381 20.10 9.20 18.53
C CYS A 381 21.53 8.88 18.11
N SER A 382 21.75 7.73 17.48
CA SER A 382 23.09 7.23 17.17
C SER A 382 23.14 6.51 15.82
N TYR A 383 24.36 6.28 15.31
CA TYR A 383 24.61 5.57 14.05
C TYR A 383 23.84 6.17 12.84
N LEU A 384 23.71 7.49 12.79
CA LEU A 384 23.11 8.14 11.62
C LEU A 384 24.08 8.05 10.44
N GLN A 385 23.62 7.46 9.33
CA GLN A 385 24.36 7.44 8.07
C GLN A 385 23.87 8.59 7.20
N ILE A 386 24.75 9.51 6.84
CA ILE A 386 24.41 10.64 5.96
C ILE A 386 25.34 10.59 4.76
N THR A 387 24.78 10.34 3.58
CA THR A 387 25.48 10.40 2.31
C THR A 387 25.55 11.87 1.88
N ASP A 388 26.74 12.45 1.96
CA ASP A 388 27.03 13.80 1.46
C ASP A 388 27.62 13.72 0.04
N ALA A 389 28.09 14.83 -0.51
CA ALA A 389 28.80 14.84 -1.79
C ALA A 389 30.18 14.13 -1.74
N SER A 390 30.59 13.61 -0.59
CA SER A 390 31.76 12.74 -0.49
C SER A 390 31.41 11.29 -0.79
N THR A 391 32.39 10.57 -1.31
CA THR A 391 32.33 9.11 -1.42
C THR A 391 32.58 8.41 -0.07
N THR A 392 32.77 9.17 1.02
CA THR A 392 33.06 8.63 2.36
C THR A 392 31.81 8.64 3.23
N ALA A 393 31.22 7.47 3.44
CA ALA A 393 30.08 7.31 4.34
C ALA A 393 30.40 7.81 5.75
N LYS A 394 29.51 8.64 6.31
CA LYS A 394 29.57 9.09 7.69
C LYS A 394 28.90 8.06 8.58
N GLN A 395 29.66 7.38 9.42
CA GLN A 395 29.13 6.43 10.39
C GLN A 395 29.40 6.95 11.81
N ASN A 396 28.56 6.55 12.78
CA ASN A 396 28.72 6.86 14.21
C ASN A 396 28.43 8.32 14.61
N ILE A 397 27.45 8.97 13.99
CA ILE A 397 26.99 10.28 14.47
C ILE A 397 26.06 10.08 15.69
N SER A 398 26.39 10.72 16.82
CA SER A 398 25.61 10.68 18.08
C SER A 398 25.07 12.06 18.48
N VAL A 399 23.85 12.10 19.02
CA VAL A 399 23.19 13.32 19.50
C VAL A 399 22.82 13.17 20.97
N ASP A 400 23.52 13.88 21.86
CA ASP A 400 23.29 13.79 23.30
C ASP A 400 22.10 14.65 23.76
N SER A 401 21.84 15.79 23.11
CA SER A 401 20.70 16.66 23.46
C SER A 401 20.15 17.55 22.33
N GLY A 402 18.82 17.49 22.18
CA GLY A 402 17.93 18.29 21.33
C GLY A 402 18.51 19.38 20.43
N VAL A 403 18.70 19.04 19.15
CA VAL A 403 18.91 20.03 18.08
C VAL A 403 17.60 20.74 17.75
N ARG A 404 17.26 21.81 18.47
CA ARG A 404 16.21 22.76 18.04
C ARG A 404 16.71 23.46 16.76
N GLY A 405 16.34 22.92 15.61
CA GLY A 405 16.42 23.61 14.33
C GLY A 405 15.58 24.89 14.36
N ALA A 406 16.24 26.04 14.47
CA ALA A 406 15.59 27.36 14.50
C ALA A 406 15.90 28.21 13.24
N SER A 407 16.79 27.74 12.35
CA SER A 407 17.09 28.40 11.08
C SER A 407 17.90 27.48 10.16
N LYS A 408 18.12 27.92 8.92
CA LYS A 408 18.98 27.25 7.93
C LYS A 408 20.44 26.99 8.38
N TRP A 409 20.83 27.57 9.51
CA TRP A 409 22.19 27.50 10.07
C TRP A 409 22.31 26.50 11.25
N ASN A 410 21.22 25.81 11.58
CA ASN A 410 21.13 24.79 12.65
C ASN A 410 21.14 23.35 12.10
N MET A 411 21.69 23.17 10.91
CA MET A 411 21.82 21.86 10.29
C MET A 411 22.80 21.01 11.09
N PHE A 412 22.68 19.68 10.96
CA PHE A 412 23.85 18.82 11.09
C PHE A 412 24.92 19.40 10.14
N ASP A 413 25.87 20.16 10.68
CA ASP A 413 26.91 20.86 9.91
C ASP A 413 27.98 19.83 9.47
N LEU A 414 27.56 18.85 8.66
CA LEU A 414 28.46 17.91 7.98
C LEU A 414 29.31 18.59 6.90
N THR A 415 29.08 19.88 6.65
CA THR A 415 29.89 20.71 5.77
C THR A 415 31.14 21.26 6.46
N ASP A 416 31.33 21.04 7.75
CA ASP A 416 32.57 21.45 8.41
C ASP A 416 33.76 20.69 7.80
N PRO A 417 34.76 21.38 7.22
CA PRO A 417 35.89 20.73 6.55
C PRO A 417 36.65 19.73 7.44
N ALA A 418 36.57 19.89 8.77
CA ALA A 418 37.23 18.98 9.70
C ALA A 418 36.61 17.57 9.67
N ILE A 419 35.29 17.47 9.51
CA ILE A 419 34.52 16.21 9.50
C ILE A 419 34.09 15.78 8.08
N LEU A 420 34.23 16.67 7.09
CA LEU A 420 34.01 16.38 5.67
C LEU A 420 34.99 15.29 5.18
N ASN A 421 34.50 14.33 4.39
CA ASN A 421 35.26 13.15 3.92
C ASN A 421 35.91 12.23 5.00
N LYS A 422 35.48 12.27 6.28
CA LYS A 422 35.95 11.36 7.34
C LYS A 422 34.89 10.34 7.80
N ASN A 423 35.34 9.20 8.34
CA ASN A 423 34.50 8.13 8.90
C ASN A 423 34.84 7.88 10.39
N TYR A 424 34.60 8.87 11.25
CA TYR A 424 34.77 8.75 12.70
C TYR A 424 33.52 9.21 13.44
N GLN A 425 33.39 8.85 14.71
CA GLN A 425 32.29 9.28 15.56
C GLN A 425 32.30 10.80 15.76
N VAL A 426 31.15 11.42 15.50
CA VAL A 426 30.89 12.84 15.77
C VAL A 426 29.76 12.93 16.79
N THR A 427 30.02 13.60 17.90
CA THR A 427 29.04 13.79 18.97
C THR A 427 28.62 15.26 19.04
N PHE A 428 27.31 15.49 18.98
CA PHE A 428 26.69 16.80 19.18
C PHE A 428 26.08 16.87 20.58
N SER A 429 26.51 17.85 21.38
CA SER A 429 26.07 18.00 22.76
C SER A 429 25.95 19.48 23.15
N LYS A 430 25.46 19.74 24.36
CA LYS A 430 25.60 21.04 25.02
C LYS A 430 26.60 20.93 26.17
N ASP A 431 27.45 21.93 26.36
CA ASP A 431 28.28 22.02 27.56
C ASP A 431 27.49 22.53 28.78
N ALA A 432 28.16 22.57 29.94
CA ALA A 432 27.56 23.03 31.20
C ALA A 432 27.05 24.47 31.17
N VAL A 433 27.53 25.30 30.23
CA VAL A 433 27.16 26.70 30.06
C VAL A 433 26.09 26.87 28.96
N GLY A 434 25.71 25.78 28.29
CA GLY A 434 24.67 25.74 27.26
C GLY A 434 25.18 25.98 25.84
N ASN A 435 26.49 26.08 25.62
CA ASN A 435 27.08 26.17 24.28
C ASN A 435 26.84 24.87 23.52
N TYR A 436 26.60 24.97 22.22
CA TYR A 436 26.48 23.83 21.32
C TYR A 436 27.88 23.34 20.97
N ILE A 437 28.18 22.07 21.23
CA ILE A 437 29.49 21.47 21.02
C ILE A 437 29.39 20.36 19.97
N MET A 438 30.35 20.33 19.04
CA MET A 438 30.58 19.26 18.08
C MET A 438 31.96 18.69 18.34
N LYS A 439 32.04 17.46 18.84
CA LYS A 439 33.30 16.77 19.14
C LYS A 439 33.51 15.59 18.20
N TRP A 440 34.74 15.30 17.85
CA TRP A 440 35.09 14.11 17.07
C TRP A 440 36.46 13.54 17.45
N HIS A 441 36.63 12.25 17.18
CA HIS A 441 37.88 11.53 17.41
C HIS A 441 38.69 11.45 16.11
N ASN A 442 39.86 12.08 16.07
CA ASN A 442 40.73 12.05 14.89
C ASN A 442 41.68 10.83 14.89
N THR A 443 42.12 10.35 16.06
CA THR A 443 42.82 9.10 16.37
C THR A 443 42.87 8.93 17.91
N LEU A 444 43.31 7.77 18.39
CA LEU A 444 43.03 7.18 19.72
C LEU A 444 43.19 8.01 21.02
N LEU A 445 43.64 9.28 21.08
CA LEU A 445 43.83 9.97 22.37
C LEU A 445 43.63 11.51 22.41
N THR A 446 43.15 12.21 21.35
CA THR A 446 42.85 13.66 21.46
C THR A 446 41.42 14.00 21.03
N TYR A 447 40.66 14.64 21.92
CA TYR A 447 39.35 15.21 21.58
C TYR A 447 39.57 16.53 20.82
N THR A 448 39.26 16.54 19.53
CA THR A 448 39.14 17.78 18.75
C THR A 448 37.65 18.11 18.64
N GLY A 449 37.33 19.39 18.57
CA GLY A 449 35.94 19.79 18.40
C GLY A 449 35.79 21.26 18.11
N LYS A 450 34.55 21.65 17.91
CA LYS A 450 34.13 23.03 17.74
C LYS A 450 32.93 23.35 18.62
N TYR A 451 32.70 24.63 18.87
CA TYR A 451 31.54 25.11 19.62
C TYR A 451 30.86 26.32 18.97
N LYS A 452 29.58 26.54 19.33
CA LYS A 452 28.80 27.76 19.09
C LYS A 452 28.14 28.20 20.40
N THR A 453 28.14 29.50 20.65
CA THR A 453 27.51 30.09 21.85
C THR A 453 25.99 30.17 21.74
N SER A 454 25.49 30.27 20.51
CA SER A 454 24.07 30.30 20.18
C SER A 454 23.77 29.40 19.00
N ASN A 455 22.54 28.89 18.95
CA ASN A 455 22.07 28.07 17.83
C ASN A 455 21.88 28.91 16.55
N ILE A 456 21.83 30.24 16.65
CA ILE A 456 21.76 31.09 15.45
C ILE A 456 23.13 31.53 14.95
N ASP A 457 24.23 31.17 15.64
CA ASP A 457 25.58 31.52 15.21
C ASP A 457 25.94 30.81 13.90
N ASN A 458 26.45 31.57 12.93
CA ASN A 458 26.78 31.09 11.60
C ASN A 458 28.19 30.49 11.48
N VAL A 459 29.00 30.55 12.53
CA VAL A 459 30.39 30.07 12.53
C VAL A 459 30.67 29.20 13.75
N TRP A 460 31.18 27.99 13.52
CA TRP A 460 31.76 27.15 14.54
C TRP A 460 33.15 27.65 14.94
N LYS A 461 33.41 27.80 16.23
CA LYS A 461 34.71 28.16 16.78
C LYS A 461 35.46 26.91 17.21
N ASP A 462 36.75 26.82 16.96
CA ASP A 462 37.55 25.70 17.45
C ASP A 462 37.52 25.64 18.98
N ILE A 463 37.32 24.43 19.51
CA ILE A 463 37.64 24.14 20.90
C ILE A 463 39.16 24.12 20.94
N THR A 464 39.75 25.17 21.51
CA THR A 464 41.17 25.21 21.78
C THR A 464 41.49 24.02 22.69
N PRO A 465 42.49 23.16 22.37
CA PRO A 465 42.87 22.09 23.25
C PRO A 465 43.12 22.68 24.63
N VAL A 466 42.36 22.26 25.64
CA VAL A 466 42.75 22.54 27.01
C VAL A 466 44.10 21.85 27.15
N GLU A 467 45.15 22.63 27.38
CA GLU A 467 46.45 22.10 27.76
C GLU A 467 46.22 21.03 28.83
N THR A 468 46.65 19.82 28.53
CA THR A 468 46.64 18.70 29.45
C THR A 468 47.31 19.16 30.74
N TYR A 469 46.55 19.26 31.83
CA TYR A 469 47.16 19.25 33.15
C TYR A 469 47.67 17.83 33.38
N GLU A 470 48.99 17.73 33.53
CA GLU A 470 49.75 16.52 33.89
C GLU A 470 49.21 15.82 35.14
#